data_AF-A0A536J7D2-F1
#
_entry.id   AF-A0A536J7D2-F1
#
_cell.length_a   1.000
_cell.length_b   1.000
_cell.length_c   1.000
_cell.angle_alpha   90.00
_cell.angle_beta   90.00
_cell.angle_gamma   90.00
#
_symmetry.space_group_name_H-M   'P 1'
#
loop_
_entity.id
_entity.type
_entity.pdbx_description
1 polymer ?
#
loop_
_entity_poly.entity_id
_entity_poly.type
_entity_poly.pdbx_seq_one_letter_code
_entity_poly.pdbx_strand_id
1 'polypeptide(L)' 'DLDFALRAVTEAPAQAMRLLDYGLRPGARADLQLLPVPSWAEAMRLQPPPEKVWFSGRLVAENTVRSTLYRD' A
#
# COMPACT_ATOMS: atom_id res chain seq x y z
N ASP A 1 -12.19 -5.08 14.22
CA ASP A 1 -12.30 -3.71 13.71
C ASP A 1 -11.28 -3.53 12.59
N LEU A 2 -11.74 -3.13 11.40
CA LEU A 2 -10.92 -3.06 10.19
C LEU A 2 -9.88 -1.93 10.27
N ASP A 3 -10.23 -0.82 10.93
CA ASP A 3 -9.32 0.31 11.13
C ASP A 3 -8.21 -0.05 12.12
N PHE A 4 -8.52 -0.85 13.13
CA PHE A 4 -7.51 -1.42 14.01
C PHE A 4 -6.52 -2.29 13.25
N ALA A 5 -6.98 -3.13 12.32
CA ALA A 5 -6.11 -3.98 11.52
C ALA A 5 -5.17 -3.17 10.61
N LEU A 6 -5.66 -2.08 9.99
CA LEU A 6 -4.81 -1.17 9.22
C LEU A 6 -3.72 -0.60 10.11
N ARG A 7 -4.11 0.06 11.21
CA ARG A 7 -3.17 0.67 12.17
C ARG A 7 -2.12 -0.31 12.68
N ALA A 8 -2.49 -1.57 12.88
CA ALA A 8 -1.58 -2.62 13.35
C ALA A 8 -0.47 -2.96 12.35
N VAL A 9 -0.68 -2.73 11.05
CA VAL A 9 0.31 -3.02 9.98
C VAL A 9 0.91 -1.77 9.34
N THR A 10 0.40 -0.58 9.66
CA THR A 10 0.92 0.71 9.18
C THR A 10 1.47 1.57 10.34
N GLU A 11 0.61 2.29 11.06
CA GLU A 11 1.03 3.31 12.03
C GLU A 11 1.69 2.73 13.29
N ALA A 12 1.20 1.62 13.83
CA ALA A 12 1.72 1.06 15.08
C ALA A 12 3.18 0.57 14.95
N PRO A 13 3.56 -0.17 13.90
CA PRO A 13 4.97 -0.49 13.65
C PRO A 13 5.82 0.77 13.42
N ALA A 14 5.32 1.75 12.68
CA ALA A 14 6.05 2.99 12.43
C ALA A 14 6.35 3.76 13.73
N GLN A 15 5.37 3.82 14.64
CA GLN A 15 5.54 4.40 15.97
C GLN A 15 6.54 3.61 16.82
N ALA A 16 6.45 2.27 16.83
CA ALA A 16 7.37 1.41 17.56
C ALA A 16 8.83 1.60 17.08
N MET A 17 9.02 1.83 15.79
CA MET A 17 10.31 2.12 15.16
C MET A 17 10.73 3.60 15.24
N ARG A 18 9.90 4.47 15.83
CA ARG A 18 10.12 5.92 15.94
C ARG A 18 10.33 6.61 14.59
N LEU A 19 9.60 6.19 13.56
CA LEU A 19 9.59 6.86 12.27
C LEU A 19 8.85 8.20 12.41
N LEU A 20 9.59 9.31 12.37
CA LEU A 20 9.05 10.66 12.61
C LEU A 20 8.30 11.24 11.39
N ASP A 21 8.56 10.67 10.22
CA ASP A 21 8.12 11.13 8.90
C ASP A 21 7.29 10.07 8.16
N TYR A 22 6.71 9.09 8.88
CA TYR A 22 5.79 8.10 8.33
C TYR A 22 4.38 8.67 8.12
N GLY A 23 3.72 8.19 7.06
CA GLY A 23 2.33 8.47 6.75
C GLY A 23 2.13 9.42 5.56
N LEU A 24 0.90 9.49 5.07
CA LEU A 24 0.53 10.29 3.90
C LEU A 24 0.13 11.72 4.31
N ARG A 25 1.13 12.59 4.46
CA ARG A 25 0.93 14.02 4.77
C ARG A 25 2.03 14.89 4.14
N PRO A 26 1.76 16.18 3.87
CA PRO A 26 2.81 17.09 3.42
C PRO A 26 4.03 17.11 4.36
N GLY A 27 5.23 17.11 3.78
CA GLY A 27 6.50 17.09 4.51
C GLY A 27 6.90 15.73 5.09
N ALA A 28 6.05 14.71 5.02
CA ALA A 28 6.46 13.33 5.28
C ALA A 28 7.30 12.78 4.14
N ARG A 29 7.99 11.67 4.40
CA ARG A 29 8.76 10.98 3.39
C ARG A 29 7.83 10.42 2.32
N ALA A 30 8.22 10.55 1.04
CA ALA A 30 7.44 10.05 -0.09
C ALA A 30 7.59 8.53 -0.29
N ASP A 31 7.26 7.77 0.77
CA ASP A 31 7.20 6.32 0.82
C ASP A 31 5.73 5.90 0.84
N LEU A 32 5.26 5.24 -0.21
CA LEU A 32 3.86 4.81 -0.30
C LEU A 32 3.67 3.63 -1.24
N GLN A 33 2.57 2.91 -1.06
CA GLN A 33 2.10 1.87 -1.96
C GLN A 33 0.74 2.27 -2.53
N LEU A 34 0.57 2.09 -3.83
CA LEU A 34 -0.72 2.18 -4.49
C LEU A 34 -1.28 0.77 -4.66
N LEU A 35 -2.47 0.51 -4.09
CA LEU A 35 -3.18 -0.74 -4.26
C LEU A 35 -4.29 -0.58 -5.31
N PRO A 36 -4.55 -1.57 -6.17
CA PRO A 36 -5.55 -1.48 -7.25
C PRO A 36 -6.99 -1.74 -6.73
N VAL A 37 -7.34 -1.14 -5.60
CA VAL A 37 -8.63 -1.31 -4.91
C VAL A 37 -9.09 0.01 -4.28
N PRO A 38 -10.41 0.24 -4.16
CA PRO A 38 -10.93 1.54 -3.71
C PRO A 38 -10.90 1.73 -2.19
N SER A 39 -10.66 0.67 -1.41
CA SER A 39 -10.71 0.73 0.05
C SER A 39 -9.81 -0.31 0.71
N TRP A 40 -9.49 -0.05 1.98
CA TRP A 40 -8.77 -1.00 2.82
C TRP A 40 -9.55 -2.30 3.05
N ALA A 41 -10.89 -2.24 3.13
CA ALA A 41 -11.73 -3.43 3.25
C ALA A 41 -11.52 -4.38 2.06
N GLU A 42 -11.50 -3.82 0.84
CA GLU A 42 -11.23 -4.57 -0.38
C GLU A 42 -9.78 -5.05 -0.44
N ALA A 43 -8.81 -4.25 0.01
CA ALA A 43 -7.41 -4.65 0.09
C ALA A 43 -7.20 -5.89 0.96
N MET A 44 -7.82 -5.94 2.15
CA MET A 44 -7.75 -7.10 3.03
C MET A 44 -8.44 -8.34 2.44
N ARG A 45 -9.60 -8.14 1.79
CA ARG A 45 -10.38 -9.23 1.20
C ARG A 45 -9.69 -9.87 0.00
N LEU A 46 -9.16 -9.04 -0.90
CA LEU A 46 -8.61 -9.47 -2.19
C LEU A 46 -7.11 -9.76 -2.15
N GLN A 47 -6.38 -9.17 -1.19
CA GLN A 47 -4.91 -9.23 -1.08
C GLN A 47 -4.19 -9.02 -2.42
N PRO A 48 -4.53 -7.97 -3.19
CA PRO A 48 -3.90 -7.75 -4.47
C PRO A 48 -2.42 -7.37 -4.26
N PRO A 49 -1.53 -7.68 -5.21
CA PRO A 49 -0.21 -7.08 -5.21
C PRO A 49 -0.34 -5.54 -5.36
N PRO A 50 0.56 -4.75 -4.77
CA PRO A 50 0.59 -3.31 -5.00
C PRO A 50 0.80 -3.00 -6.48
N GLU A 51 0.03 -2.09 -7.05
CA GLU A 51 0.23 -1.63 -8.43
C GLU A 51 1.59 -0.95 -8.55
N LYS A 52 1.93 -0.08 -7.59
CA LYS A 52 3.16 0.71 -7.57
C LYS A 52 3.66 0.92 -6.14
N VAL A 53 4.98 1.01 -5.98
CA VAL A 53 5.64 1.29 -4.72
C VAL A 53 6.67 2.40 -4.91
N TRP A 54 6.60 3.42 -4.06
CA TRP A 54 7.58 4.49 -3.99
C TRP A 54 8.39 4.41 -2.71
N PHE A 55 9.68 4.72 -2.82
CA PHE A 55 10.60 4.87 -1.70
C PHE A 55 11.49 6.08 -1.95
N SER A 56 11.46 7.03 -1.03
CA SER A 56 12.10 8.34 -1.11
C SER A 56 11.75 9.10 -2.38
N GLY A 57 10.47 9.06 -2.78
CA GLY A 57 9.97 9.75 -3.98
C GLY A 57 10.34 9.09 -5.31
N ARG A 58 11.04 7.95 -5.29
CA ARG A 58 11.38 7.18 -6.49
C ARG A 58 10.47 5.97 -6.61
N LEU A 59 9.94 5.71 -7.81
CA LEU A 59 9.26 4.45 -8.13
C LEU A 59 10.29 3.31 -8.06
N VAL A 60 10.06 2.35 -7.16
CA VAL A 60 10.98 1.23 -6.91
C VAL A 60 10.40 -0.12 -7.31
N ALA A 61 9.08 -0.23 -7.44
CA ALA A 61 8.41 -1.42 -7.97
C ALA A 61 7.10 -1.04 -8.67
N GLU A 62 6.75 -1.80 -9.70
CA GLU A 62 5.49 -1.70 -10.43
C GLU A 62 5.05 -3.12 -10.80
N ASN A 63 3.78 -3.43 -10.58
CA ASN A 63 3.18 -4.70 -10.95
C ASN A 63 2.12 -4.48 -12.04
N THR A 64 2.02 -5.43 -12.97
CA THR A 64 0.97 -5.43 -14.00
C THR A 64 0.31 -6.79 -14.04
N VAL A 65 -1.02 -6.82 -13.99
CA VAL A 65 -1.81 -8.05 -14.20
C VAL A 65 -2.27 -8.07 -15.65
N ARG A 66 -2.03 -9.20 -16.34
CA ARG A 66 -2.49 -9.43 -17.71
C ARG A 66 -3.34 -10.68 -17.74
N SER A 67 -4.54 -10.57 -18.26
CA SER A 67 -5.44 -11.69 -18.51
C SER A 67 -5.59 -11.89 -20.02
N THR A 68 -5.42 -13.12 -20.48
CA THR A 68 -5.70 -13.52 -21.86
C THR A 68 -6.94 -14.40 -21.85
N LEU A 69 -7.96 -14.00 -22.62
CA LEU A 69 -9.16 -14.81 -22.83
C LEU A 69 -8.96 -15.67 -24.07
N TYR A 70 -9.05 -16.99 -23.90
CA TYR A 70 -9.12 -17.93 -25.00
C TYR A 70 -10.59 -18.20 -25.31
N ARG A 71 -10.95 -18.20 -26.60
CA ARG A 71 -12.26 -18.65 -27.09
C ARG A 71 -12.03 -19.86 -27.99
N ASP A 72 -12.89 -20.85 -27.85
CA ASP A 72 -13.03 -21.95 -28.80
C ASP A 72 -13.83 -21.49 -30.03
#